data_AF-D8QZ53-F1
#
_entry.id   AF-D8QZ53-F1
#
_cell.length_a   1.000
_cell.length_b   1.000
_cell.length_c   1.000
_cell.angle_alpha   90.00
_cell.angle_beta   90.00
_cell.angle_gamma   90.00
#
_symmetry.space_group_name_H-M   'P 1'
#
loop_
_entity.id
_entity.type
_entity.pdbx_description
1 polymer ?
#
loop_
_entity_poly.entity_id
_entity_poly.type
_entity_poly.pdbx_seq_one_letter_code
_entity_poly.pdbx_strand_id
1 'polypeptide(L)'
;EENIVDLGEEEREKLTELDALTGRSFPNDILLYAVPVCGYSALQNYKYHVKITPGPSKKGKGAKMAMDAFIRSSDVLPREKELMKAVAESDLVACMIGNVKVSAPGLAKLKQSQKSSKKKAAVKKDKAW
;
A
#
# COMPACT_ATOMS: atom_id res chain seq x y z
N GLU A 1 -23.23 -4.90 -17.71
CA GLU A 1 -22.73 -4.81 -19.10
C GLU A 1 -21.86 -3.57 -19.14
N GLU A 2 -20.55 -3.75 -19.27
CA GLU A 2 -19.61 -2.63 -19.23
C GLU A 2 -19.59 -1.94 -20.59
N ASN A 3 -19.79 -0.62 -20.58
CA ASN A 3 -19.68 0.23 -21.76
C ASN A 3 -18.19 0.44 -22.08
N ILE A 4 -17.54 -0.62 -22.59
CA ILE A 4 -16.18 -0.53 -23.13
C ILE A 4 -16.31 0.22 -24.46
N VAL A 5 -16.05 1.52 -24.41
CA VAL A 5 -15.94 2.35 -25.60
C VAL A 5 -14.59 2.05 -26.24
N ASP A 6 -14.59 1.55 -27.47
CA ASP A 6 -13.34 1.37 -28.21
C ASP A 6 -12.72 2.74 -28.46
N LEU A 7 -11.48 2.92 -28.02
CA LEU A 7 -10.76 4.17 -28.20
C LEU A 7 -10.46 4.36 -29.69
N GLY A 8 -10.82 5.53 -30.22
CA GLY A 8 -10.48 5.91 -31.59
C GLY A 8 -8.97 5.94 -31.79
N GLU A 9 -8.54 5.84 -33.05
CA GLU A 9 -7.12 5.80 -33.42
C GLU A 9 -6.35 7.03 -32.88
N GLU A 10 -6.94 8.22 -32.96
CA GLU A 10 -6.36 9.45 -32.43
C GLU A 10 -6.26 9.49 -30.88
N GLU A 11 -7.13 8.79 -30.16
CA GLU A 11 -7.05 8.70 -28.70
C GLU A 11 -6.00 7.69 -28.27
N ARG A 12 -5.83 6.61 -29.02
CA ARG A 12 -4.77 5.62 -28.80
C ARG A 12 -3.39 6.24 -28.97
N GLU A 13 -3.20 7.12 -29.95
CA GLU A 13 -1.93 7.83 -30.15
C GLU A 13 -1.56 8.79 -29.00
N LYS A 14 -2.53 9.21 -28.19
CA LYS A 14 -2.30 10.11 -27.05
C LYS A 14 -1.96 9.36 -25.76
N LEU A 15 -2.08 8.03 -25.75
CA LEU A 15 -1.77 7.23 -24.58
C LEU A 15 -0.28 7.28 -24.27
N THR A 16 0.01 7.39 -22.98
CA THR A 16 1.35 7.40 -22.41
C THR A 16 1.55 6.17 -21.54
N GLU A 17 2.79 5.90 -21.14
CA GLU A 17 3.08 4.82 -20.18
C GLU A 17 2.37 5.02 -18.82
N LEU A 18 2.01 6.26 -18.47
CA LEU A 18 1.26 6.55 -17.25
C LEU A 18 -0.17 6.02 -17.30
N ASP A 19 -0.77 5.93 -18.49
CA ASP A 19 -2.13 5.42 -18.68
C ASP A 19 -2.21 3.90 -18.47
N ALA A 20 -1.07 3.20 -18.46
CA ALA A 20 -0.98 1.80 -18.07
C ALA A 20 -1.05 1.58 -16.54
N LEU A 21 -0.96 2.65 -15.74
CA LEU A 21 -1.02 2.59 -14.28
C LEU A 21 -2.44 2.87 -13.79
N THR A 22 -2.91 2.08 -12.83
CA THR A 22 -4.19 2.31 -12.15
C THR A 22 -4.04 2.29 -10.64
N GLY A 23 -4.74 3.21 -9.97
CA GLY A 23 -4.88 3.23 -8.50
C GLY A 23 -6.07 2.42 -7.98
N ARG A 24 -6.95 1.94 -8.87
CA ARG A 24 -8.16 1.15 -8.59
C ARG A 24 -8.28 0.07 -9.64
N SER A 25 -7.66 -1.07 -9.37
CA SER A 25 -7.82 -2.28 -10.17
C SER A 25 -9.21 -2.88 -9.98
N PHE A 26 -9.75 -3.43 -11.07
CA PHE A 26 -10.93 -4.27 -11.06
C PHE A 26 -10.58 -5.73 -10.72
N PRO A 27 -11.54 -6.52 -10.22
CA PRO A 27 -11.30 -7.94 -9.90
C PRO A 27 -10.84 -8.80 -11.08
N ASN A 28 -11.19 -8.41 -12.30
CA ASN A 28 -10.86 -9.13 -13.53
C ASN A 28 -9.56 -8.63 -14.20
N ASP A 29 -8.91 -7.61 -13.64
CA ASP A 29 -7.67 -7.06 -14.20
C ASP A 29 -6.49 -8.02 -14.02
N ILE A 30 -5.59 -8.04 -15.01
CA ILE A 30 -4.31 -8.76 -14.91
C ILE A 30 -3.25 -7.80 -14.39
N LEU A 31 -2.93 -7.93 -13.10
CA LEU A 31 -1.92 -7.10 -12.46
C LEU A 31 -0.50 -7.66 -12.67
N LEU A 32 0.35 -6.83 -13.28
CA LEU A 32 1.73 -7.18 -13.62
C LEU A 32 2.71 -6.87 -12.47
N TYR A 33 2.64 -5.66 -11.92
CA TYR A 33 3.54 -5.18 -10.87
C TYR A 33 2.84 -4.12 -10.00
N ALA A 34 3.43 -3.80 -8.85
CA ALA A 34 2.99 -2.71 -7.98
C ALA A 34 4.10 -1.65 -7.87
N VAL A 35 3.74 -0.38 -8.04
CA VAL A 35 4.68 0.75 -7.94
C VAL A 35 4.29 1.64 -6.78
N PRO A 36 5.19 1.91 -5.81
CA PRO A 36 4.91 2.88 -4.79
C PRO A 36 4.98 4.30 -5.37
N VAL A 37 4.03 5.14 -4.97
CA VAL A 37 3.88 6.50 -5.46
C VAL A 37 3.67 7.47 -4.29
N CYS A 38 4.12 8.71 -4.45
CA CYS A 38 3.91 9.78 -3.48
C CYS A 38 3.31 11.02 -4.15
N GLY A 39 2.27 11.60 -3.52
CA GLY A 39 1.60 12.81 -4.03
C GLY A 39 0.14 12.84 -3.61
N TYR A 40 -0.20 13.64 -2.59
CA TYR A 40 -1.52 13.54 -1.96
C TYR A 40 -2.70 13.80 -2.92
N SER A 41 -2.54 14.74 -3.87
CA SER A 41 -3.56 15.05 -4.87
C SER A 41 -3.83 13.89 -5.82
N ALA A 42 -2.78 13.16 -6.24
CA ALA A 42 -2.90 12.02 -7.13
C ALA A 42 -3.53 10.79 -6.45
N LEU A 43 -3.36 10.66 -5.13
CA LEU A 43 -3.75 9.46 -4.38
C LEU A 43 -5.19 9.45 -3.90
N GLN A 44 -5.97 10.52 -4.09
CA GLN A 44 -7.33 10.60 -3.55
C GLN A 44 -8.27 9.52 -4.10
N ASN A 45 -8.00 9.08 -5.34
CA ASN A 45 -8.76 8.04 -6.00
C ASN A 45 -8.13 6.65 -5.91
N TYR A 46 -7.10 6.45 -5.09
CA TYR A 46 -6.46 5.14 -4.97
C TYR A 46 -7.22 4.27 -3.96
N LYS A 47 -7.25 2.96 -4.21
CA LYS A 47 -7.78 1.98 -3.24
C LYS A 47 -6.88 1.89 -2.00
N TYR A 48 -5.56 1.94 -2.21
CA TYR A 48 -4.55 1.80 -1.16
C TYR A 48 -3.77 3.10 -0.98
N HIS A 49 -4.12 3.86 0.07
CA HIS A 49 -3.39 5.07 0.40
C HIS A 49 -3.36 5.33 1.91
N VAL A 50 -2.33 6.04 2.36
CA VAL A 50 -2.19 6.49 3.75
C VAL A 50 -1.74 7.95 3.77
N LYS A 51 -2.11 8.68 4.84
CA LYS A 51 -1.55 10.00 5.09
C LYS A 51 -0.23 9.86 5.84
N ILE A 52 0.83 10.41 5.25
CA ILE A 52 2.16 10.50 5.85
C ILE A 52 2.39 11.95 6.28
N THR A 53 2.76 12.16 7.53
CA THR A 53 3.19 13.47 8.05
C THR A 53 4.55 13.32 8.73
N PRO A 54 5.32 14.40 8.92
CA PRO A 54 6.48 14.35 9.80
C PRO A 54 6.09 13.81 11.18
N GLY A 55 6.97 13.02 11.78
CA GLY A 55 6.68 12.34 13.04
C GLY A 55 7.86 11.56 13.60
N PRO A 56 7.66 10.75 14.65
CA PRO A 56 8.77 10.17 15.40
C PRO A 56 9.31 8.84 14.85
N SER A 57 8.66 8.21 13.86
CA SER A 57 9.08 6.88 13.37
C SER A 57 10.03 7.00 12.18
N LYS A 58 11.10 6.20 12.14
CA LYS A 58 11.97 6.12 10.95
C LYS A 58 11.17 5.71 9.70
N LYS A 59 11.53 6.25 8.52
CA LYS A 59 10.88 5.97 7.23
C LYS A 59 10.63 4.48 6.94
N GLY A 60 11.59 3.59 7.14
CA GLY A 60 11.40 2.14 6.92
C GLY A 60 10.30 1.53 7.79
N LYS A 61 10.22 1.94 9.05
CA LYS A 61 9.13 1.50 9.95
C LYS A 61 7.78 2.07 9.53
N GLY A 62 7.76 3.31 9.02
CA GLY A 62 6.58 3.94 8.44
C GLY A 62 6.08 3.18 7.20
N ALA A 63 6.98 2.92 6.25
CA ALA A 63 6.72 2.17 5.03
C ALA A 63 6.15 0.78 5.31
N LYS A 64 6.83 0.00 6.17
CA LYS A 64 6.36 -1.33 6.57
C LYS A 64 4.97 -1.29 7.17
N MET A 65 4.69 -0.30 8.02
CA MET A 65 3.40 -0.12 8.67
C MET A 65 2.29 0.26 7.69
N ALA A 66 2.58 1.08 6.67
CA ALA A 66 1.62 1.41 5.62
C ALA A 66 1.27 0.17 4.79
N MET A 67 2.29 -0.56 4.33
CA MET A 67 2.11 -1.79 3.56
C MET A 67 1.32 -2.86 4.32
N ASP A 68 1.65 -3.01 5.60
CA ASP A 68 0.93 -3.86 6.54
C ASP A 68 -0.56 -3.52 6.68
N ALA A 69 -0.93 -2.24 6.56
CA ALA A 69 -2.32 -1.81 6.60
C ALA A 69 -3.06 -2.24 5.33
N PHE A 70 -2.43 -2.09 4.17
CA PHE A 70 -3.01 -2.46 2.87
C PHE A 70 -3.25 -3.97 2.76
N ILE A 71 -2.23 -4.77 3.10
CA ILE A 71 -2.27 -6.24 3.03
C ILE A 71 -3.30 -6.88 3.98
N ARG A 72 -3.74 -6.13 5.00
CA ARG A 72 -4.74 -6.56 5.99
C ARG A 72 -6.10 -5.90 5.79
N SER A 73 -6.27 -5.11 4.74
CA SER A 73 -7.58 -4.60 4.36
C SER A 73 -8.49 -5.77 4.00
N SER A 74 -9.79 -5.66 4.31
CA SER A 74 -10.77 -6.72 4.08
C SER A 74 -11.06 -6.99 2.60
N ASP A 75 -10.79 -5.99 1.76
CA ASP A 75 -11.08 -5.96 0.32
C ASP A 75 -9.83 -6.20 -0.56
N VAL A 76 -8.71 -6.64 0.04
CA VAL A 76 -7.49 -6.96 -0.70
C VAL A 76 -7.62 -8.29 -1.43
N LEU A 77 -7.37 -8.26 -2.74
CA LEU A 77 -7.33 -9.45 -3.59
C LEU A 77 -6.01 -10.19 -3.38
N PRO A 78 -5.98 -11.53 -3.55
CA PRO A 78 -4.76 -12.31 -3.41
C PRO A 78 -3.61 -11.79 -4.28
N ARG A 79 -3.91 -11.44 -5.54
CA ARG A 79 -2.92 -10.92 -6.48
C ARG A 79 -2.35 -9.56 -6.07
N GLU A 80 -3.20 -8.63 -5.65
CA GLU A 80 -2.78 -7.32 -5.13
C GLU A 80 -1.81 -7.49 -3.95
N LYS A 81 -2.13 -8.41 -3.03
CA LYS A 81 -1.31 -8.72 -1.85
C LYS A 81 0.04 -9.32 -2.19
N GLU A 82 0.13 -10.17 -3.20
CA GLU A 82 1.40 -10.73 -3.68
C GLU A 82 2.29 -9.63 -4.25
N LEU A 83 1.75 -8.81 -5.16
CA LEU A 83 2.50 -7.73 -5.79
C LEU A 83 2.96 -6.68 -4.79
N MET A 84 2.11 -6.31 -3.83
CA MET A 84 2.47 -5.43 -2.73
C MET A 84 3.67 -5.92 -1.92
N LYS A 85 3.78 -7.23 -1.69
CA LYS A 85 4.91 -7.84 -0.97
C LYS A 85 6.16 -7.97 -1.81
N ALA A 86 6.04 -7.98 -3.14
CA ALA A 86 7.16 -8.04 -4.06
C ALA A 86 7.89 -6.70 -4.21
N VAL A 87 7.26 -5.58 -3.81
CA VAL A 87 7.89 -4.26 -3.82
C VAL A 87 9.08 -4.22 -2.85
N ALA A 88 10.23 -3.77 -3.35
CA ALA A 88 11.44 -3.67 -2.53
C ALA A 88 11.28 -2.62 -1.42
N GLU A 89 11.85 -2.88 -0.25
CA GLU A 89 11.78 -1.94 0.88
C GLU A 89 12.42 -0.58 0.53
N SER A 90 13.47 -0.57 -0.29
CA SER A 90 14.11 0.64 -0.80
C SER A 90 13.11 1.57 -1.50
N ASP A 91 12.23 1.00 -2.33
CA ASP A 91 11.30 1.76 -3.16
C ASP A 91 10.18 2.35 -2.31
N LEU A 92 9.69 1.57 -1.34
CA LEU A 92 8.73 2.07 -0.34
C LEU A 92 9.32 3.20 0.49
N VAL A 93 10.59 3.07 0.87
CA VAL A 93 11.31 4.07 1.67
C VAL A 93 11.62 5.33 0.87
N ALA A 94 11.83 5.22 -0.44
CA ALA A 94 12.04 6.36 -1.34
C ALA A 94 10.79 7.26 -1.42
N CYS A 95 9.59 6.68 -1.30
CA CYS A 95 8.33 7.43 -1.25
C CYS A 95 8.01 8.08 0.11
N MET A 96 8.90 7.95 1.10
CA MET A 96 8.71 8.48 2.45
C MET A 96 9.57 9.71 2.70
N ILE A 97 9.02 10.67 3.45
CA ILE A 97 9.80 11.76 4.05
C ILE A 97 10.57 11.24 5.29
N GLY A 98 11.52 12.04 5.82
CA GLY A 98 12.48 11.64 6.87
C GLY A 98 11.93 10.78 8.02
N ASN A 99 11.60 11.39 9.16
CA ASN A 99 10.88 10.70 10.23
C ASN A 99 9.38 10.99 10.07
N VAL A 100 8.57 9.96 10.19
CA VAL A 100 7.17 9.95 9.77
C VAL A 100 6.21 9.49 10.86
N LYS A 101 4.97 9.93 10.72
CA LYS A 101 3.76 9.39 11.35
C LYS A 101 2.80 9.00 10.23
N VAL A 102 2.40 7.72 10.23
CA VAL A 102 1.41 7.20 9.28
C VAL A 102 0.03 7.21 9.94
N SER A 103 -0.95 7.71 9.19
CA SER A 103 -2.36 7.76 9.58
C SER A 103 -3.20 7.11 8.48
N ALA A 104 -4.07 6.17 8.87
CA ALA A 104 -5.03 5.53 7.98
C ALA A 104 -6.23 5.04 8.80
N PRO A 105 -7.43 4.89 8.18
CA PRO A 105 -8.57 4.23 8.82
C PRO A 105 -8.17 2.85 9.37
N GLY A 106 -8.58 2.52 10.59
CA GLY A 106 -8.29 1.21 11.20
C GLY A 106 -6.85 0.96 11.69
N LEU A 107 -5.89 1.83 11.39
CA LEU A 107 -4.47 1.62 11.73
C LEU A 107 -4.19 1.60 13.25
N ALA A 108 -5.00 2.31 14.04
CA ALA A 108 -4.89 2.32 15.50
C ALA A 108 -5.13 0.94 16.12
N LYS A 109 -6.17 0.22 15.64
CA LYS A 109 -6.50 -1.15 16.07
C LYS A 109 -5.36 -2.11 15.73
N LEU A 110 -4.75 -1.91 14.54
CA LEU A 110 -3.65 -2.74 14.09
C LEU A 110 -2.39 -2.60 14.96
N LYS A 111 -2.05 -1.37 15.37
CA LYS A 111 -0.94 -1.12 16.31
C LYS A 111 -1.16 -1.79 17.67
N GLN A 112 -2.39 -1.80 18.17
CA GLN A 112 -2.73 -2.40 19.44
C GLN A 112 -2.62 -3.94 19.40
N SER A 113 -3.09 -4.55 18.30
CA SER A 113 -2.91 -5.97 18.01
C SER A 113 -1.42 -6.35 17.93
N GLN A 114 -0.61 -5.59 17.19
CA GLN A 114 0.83 -5.87 17.11
C GLN A 114 1.54 -5.77 18.47
N LYS A 115 1.16 -4.80 19.32
CA LYS A 115 1.71 -4.68 20.69
C LYS A 115 1.35 -5.88 21.56
N SER A 116 0.11 -6.39 21.46
CA SER A 116 -0.32 -7.54 22.27
C SER A 116 0.34 -8.85 21.78
N SER A 117 0.47 -9.06 20.47
CA SER A 117 1.18 -10.21 19.90
C SER A 117 2.66 -10.21 20.27
N LYS A 118 3.33 -9.05 20.25
CA LYS A 118 4.75 -8.94 20.61
C LYS A 118 4.99 -9.20 22.11
N LYS A 119 4.08 -8.76 22.98
CA LYS A 119 4.09 -9.12 24.42
C LYS A 119 3.93 -10.63 24.62
N LYS A 120 2.97 -11.27 23.94
CA LYS A 120 2.77 -12.72 24.03
C LYS A 120 3.99 -13.51 23.55
N ALA A 121 4.65 -13.07 22.48
CA ALA A 121 5.87 -13.70 21.98
C ALA A 121 7.05 -13.56 22.95
N ALA A 122 7.21 -12.40 23.61
CA ALA A 122 8.23 -12.19 24.63
C ALA A 122 8.02 -13.10 25.85
N VAL A 123 6.78 -13.18 26.37
CA VAL A 123 6.43 -14.06 27.51
C VAL A 123 6.66 -15.54 27.18
N LYS A 124 6.39 -15.97 25.93
CA LYS A 124 6.65 -17.35 25.51
C LYS A 124 8.15 -17.66 25.44
N LYS A 125 8.97 -16.68 25.08
CA LYS A 125 10.43 -16.83 25.02
C LYS A 125 11.04 -16.92 26.42
N ASP A 126 10.56 -16.11 27.37
CA ASP A 126 11.02 -16.14 28.77
C ASP A 126 10.67 -17.46 29.49
N LYS A 127 9.58 -18.13 29.09
CA LYS A 127 9.18 -19.43 29.65
C LYS A 127 9.84 -20.65 28.97
N ALA A 128 10.62 -20.42 27.93
CA ALA A 128 11.30 -21.47 27.18
C ALA A 128 12.79 -21.63 27.57
N TRP A 129 13.20 -20.94 28.65
CA TRP A 129 14.49 -21.07 29.32
C TRP A 129 14.27 -21.55 30.75
#